data_AF-A0A662VCB3-F1
#
_entry.id   AF-A0A662VCB3-F1
#
_cell.length_a   1.000
_cell.length_b   1.000
_cell.length_c   1.000
_cell.angle_alpha   90.00
_cell.angle_beta   90.00
_cell.angle_gamma   90.00
#
_symmetry.space_group_name_H-M   'P 1'
#
loop_
_entity.id
_entity.type
_entity.pdbx_description
1 polymer ?
#
loop_
_entity_poly.entity_id
_entity_poly.type
_entity_poly.pdbx_seq_one_letter_code
_entity_poly.pdbx_strand_id
1 'polypeptide(L)'
;MKEYKLEELPDDIRDYVALSLKELEKRGINLQRIKLFLMNYIPMRLQEIMSSSFENLEILEALVVGNRLVLICTENEYESPFIAIYTKILERHET
;
A
#
# COMPACT_ATOMS: atom_id res chain seq x y z
N MET A 1 -5.76 3.71 12.22
CA MET A 1 -4.96 4.04 11.03
C MET A 1 -5.80 4.95 10.13
N LYS A 2 -5.19 5.88 9.37
CA LYS A 2 -5.90 6.86 8.54
C LYS A 2 -5.82 6.46 7.06
N GLU A 3 -6.93 6.58 6.34
CA GLU A 3 -6.99 6.47 4.87
C GLU A 3 -6.55 7.79 4.22
N TYR A 4 -5.83 7.69 3.11
CA TYR A 4 -5.30 8.81 2.34
C TYR A 4 -5.81 8.78 0.91
N LYS A 5 -6.05 9.96 0.34
CA LYS A 5 -6.07 10.11 -1.12
C LYS A 5 -4.65 10.20 -1.66
N LEU A 6 -4.47 9.90 -2.95
CA LEU A 6 -3.16 9.94 -3.60
C LEU A 6 -2.51 11.34 -3.49
N GLU A 7 -3.31 12.40 -3.65
CA GLU A 7 -2.88 13.79 -3.52
C GLU A 7 -2.52 14.22 -2.10
N GLU A 8 -2.96 13.48 -1.08
CA GLU A 8 -2.64 13.73 0.33
C GLU A 8 -1.35 13.05 0.78
N LEU A 9 -0.79 12.16 -0.05
CA LEU A 9 0.47 11.49 0.25
C LEU A 9 1.66 12.44 0.07
N PRO A 10 2.71 12.30 0.91
CA PRO A 10 3.98 12.98 0.69
C PRO A 10 4.52 12.76 -0.72
N ASP A 11 5.11 13.79 -1.33
CA ASP A 11 5.60 13.73 -2.72
C ASP A 11 6.53 12.54 -2.96
N ASP A 12 7.42 12.27 -2.00
CA ASP A 12 8.40 11.18 -2.03
C ASP A 12 7.80 9.78 -1.90
N ILE A 13 6.52 9.66 -1.53
CA ILE A 13 5.75 8.41 -1.53
C ILE A 13 4.84 8.35 -2.76
N ARG A 14 4.23 9.49 -3.12
CA ARG A 14 3.19 9.58 -4.14
C ARG A 14 3.64 9.01 -5.47
N ASP A 15 4.89 9.27 -5.88
CA ASP A 15 5.43 8.74 -7.14
C ASP A 15 5.51 7.21 -7.15
N TYR A 16 5.90 6.59 -6.04
CA TYR A 16 5.93 5.13 -5.92
C TYR A 16 4.54 4.52 -5.92
N VAL A 17 3.59 5.16 -5.22
CA VAL A 17 2.19 4.72 -5.21
C VAL A 17 1.57 4.87 -6.60
N ALA A 18 1.80 5.98 -7.30
CA ALA A 18 1.29 6.20 -8.66
C ALA A 18 1.82 5.13 -9.65
N LEU A 19 3.09 4.73 -9.53
CA LEU A 19 3.65 3.63 -10.31
C LEU A 19 2.97 2.30 -9.99
N SER A 20 2.77 1.98 -8.72
CA SER A 20 2.08 0.76 -8.29
C SER A 20 0.63 0.72 -8.78
N LEU A 21 -0.12 1.81 -8.65
CA LEU A 21 -1.50 1.91 -9.15
C LEU A 21 -1.57 1.68 -10.67
N LYS A 22 -0.61 2.21 -11.43
CA LYS A 22 -0.54 1.97 -12.88
C LYS A 22 -0.29 0.50 -13.22
N GLU A 23 0.53 -0.20 -12.45
CA GLU A 23 0.75 -1.64 -12.64
C GLU A 23 -0.47 -2.48 -12.22
N LEU A 24 -1.17 -2.09 -11.16
CA LEU A 24 -2.44 -2.71 -10.75
C LEU A 24 -3.54 -2.51 -11.81
N GLU A 25 -3.66 -1.31 -12.38
CA GLU A 25 -4.59 -1.03 -13.47
C GLU A 25 -4.30 -1.89 -14.71
N LYS A 26 -3.03 -2.06 -15.08
CA LYS A 26 -2.62 -2.97 -16.18
C LYS A 26 -2.99 -4.43 -15.91
N ARG A 27 -3.06 -4.84 -14.64
CA ARG A 27 -3.52 -6.18 -14.23
C ARG A 27 -5.05 -6.31 -14.17
N GLY A 28 -5.78 -5.23 -14.49
CA GLY A 28 -7.25 -5.21 -14.51
C GLY A 28 -7.89 -4.86 -13.16
N ILE A 29 -7.13 -4.36 -12.20
CA ILE A 29 -7.67 -3.93 -10.90
C ILE A 29 -8.42 -2.60 -11.07
N ASN A 30 -9.65 -2.52 -10.54
CA ASN A 30 -10.44 -1.30 -10.55
C ASN A 30 -9.92 -0.29 -9.52
N LEU A 31 -9.25 0.77 -9.99
CA LEU A 31 -8.67 1.81 -9.14
C LEU A 31 -9.70 2.60 -8.31
N GLN A 32 -10.98 2.64 -8.73
CA GLN A 32 -12.02 3.40 -7.99
C GLN A 32 -12.30 2.83 -6.59
N ARG A 33 -11.87 1.59 -6.33
CA ARG A 33 -12.11 0.87 -5.08
C ARG A 33 -10.87 0.78 -4.21
N ILE A 34 -9.78 1.40 -4.66
CA ILE A 34 -8.52 1.39 -3.96
C ILE A 34 -8.60 2.32 -2.76
N LYS A 35 -8.11 1.82 -1.62
CA LYS A 35 -7.91 2.57 -0.38
C LYS A 35 -6.43 2.55 -0.04
N LEU A 36 -5.89 3.72 0.27
CA LEU A 36 -4.48 3.89 0.59
C LEU A 36 -4.34 4.14 2.09
N PHE A 37 -3.44 3.41 2.73
CA PHE A 37 -3.11 3.63 4.14
C PHE A 37 -1.61 3.89 4.28
N LEU A 38 -1.26 4.92 5.04
CA LEU A 38 0.13 5.28 5.30
C LEU A 38 0.44 5.15 6.79
N MET A 39 1.56 4.50 7.08
CA MET A 39 2.10 4.33 8.42
C MET A 39 3.51 4.91 8.49
N ASN A 40 3.77 5.71 9.54
CA ASN A 40 5.08 6.32 9.80
C ASN A 40 6.07 5.39 10.51
N TYR A 41 5.80 4.08 10.46
CA TYR A 41 6.66 3.03 10.93
C TYR A 41 6.38 1.76 10.12
N ILE A 42 7.33 0.81 10.15
CA ILE A 42 7.20 -0.48 9.49
C ILE A 42 7.02 -1.54 10.59
N PRO A 43 5.85 -2.18 10.73
CA PRO A 43 5.66 -3.24 11.71
C PRO A 43 6.52 -4.46 11.36
N MET A 44 6.98 -5.19 12.37
CA MET A 44 7.70 -6.45 12.15
C MET A 44 6.80 -7.53 11.53
N ARG A 45 5.49 -7.51 11.85
CA ARG A 45 4.49 -8.42 11.30
C ARG A 45 3.27 -7.65 10.86
N LEU A 46 2.84 -7.83 9.60
CA LEU A 46 1.61 -7.20 9.10
C LEU A 46 0.38 -7.63 9.90
N GLN A 47 0.36 -8.85 10.43
CA GLN A 47 -0.73 -9.35 11.29
C GLN A 47 -1.01 -8.47 12.52
N GLU A 48 0.01 -7.75 13.03
CA GLU A 48 -0.15 -6.87 14.19
C GLU A 48 -0.96 -5.62 13.89
N ILE A 49 -1.07 -5.23 12.61
CA ILE A 49 -1.79 -4.04 12.16
C ILE A 49 -3.10 -4.38 11.44
N MET A 50 -3.34 -5.67 11.16
CA MET A 50 -4.60 -6.21 10.66
C MET A 50 -5.61 -6.28 11.82
N SER A 51 -6.13 -5.13 12.23
CA SER A 51 -7.26 -5.05 13.17
C SER A 51 -8.60 -5.29 12.46
N SER A 52 -9.72 -5.24 13.19
CA SER A 52 -11.08 -5.24 12.61
C SER A 52 -11.30 -4.15 11.55
N SER A 53 -10.47 -3.09 11.53
CA SER A 53 -10.52 -2.06 10.48
C SER A 53 -10.12 -2.57 9.09
N PHE A 54 -9.49 -3.75 8.99
CA PHE A 54 -9.13 -4.43 7.73
C PHE A 54 -9.99 -5.65 7.44
N GLU A 55 -11.01 -5.92 8.25
CA GLU A 55 -11.82 -7.14 8.14
C GLU A 55 -12.52 -7.27 6.78
N ASN A 56 -12.80 -6.15 6.12
CA ASN A 56 -13.41 -6.10 4.79
C ASN A 56 -12.45 -5.59 3.70
N LEU A 57 -11.14 -5.58 3.97
CA LEU A 57 -10.14 -5.07 3.04
C LEU A 57 -9.16 -6.16 2.63
N GLU A 58 -8.92 -6.27 1.34
CA GLU A 58 -7.85 -7.06 0.76
C GLU A 58 -6.63 -6.15 0.53
N ILE A 59 -5.45 -6.58 1.00
CA ILE A 59 -4.19 -5.88 0.70
C ILE A 59 -3.69 -6.37 -0.65
N LEU A 60 -3.69 -5.50 -1.65
CA LEU A 60 -3.15 -5.78 -2.97
C LEU A 60 -1.63 -5.62 -2.98
N GLU A 61 -1.14 -4.49 -2.46
CA GLU A 61 0.29 -4.22 -2.38
C GLU A 61 0.69 -3.57 -1.05
N ALA A 62 1.87 -3.92 -0.57
CA ALA A 62 2.52 -3.28 0.58
C ALA A 62 3.87 -2.71 0.12
N LEU A 63 4.03 -1.38 0.24
CA LEU A 63 5.21 -0.65 -0.20
C LEU A 63 5.95 -0.06 0.99
N VAL A 64 7.23 -0.34 1.10
CA VAL A 64 8.11 0.32 2.06
C VAL A 64 8.87 1.44 1.37
N VAL A 65 8.65 2.69 1.81
CA VAL A 65 9.30 3.88 1.25
C VAL A 65 9.98 4.66 2.39
N GLY A 66 11.31 4.56 2.46
CA GLY A 66 12.07 5.04 3.60
C GLY A 66 11.72 4.26 4.87
N ASN A 67 11.25 4.96 5.91
CA ASN A 67 10.78 4.37 7.18
C ASN A 67 9.24 4.26 7.27
N ARG A 68 8.54 4.43 6.14
CA ARG A 68 7.08 4.40 6.06
C ARG A 68 6.61 3.15 5.34
N LEU A 69 5.47 2.62 5.78
CA LEU A 69 4.74 1.57 5.10
C LEU A 69 3.48 2.15 4.47
N VAL A 70 3.29 1.89 3.19
CA VAL A 70 2.04 2.16 2.47
C VAL A 70 1.35 0.84 2.19
N LEU A 71 0.07 0.76 2.52
CA LEU A 71 -0.80 -0.34 2.11
C LEU A 71 -1.75 0.17 1.03
N ILE A 72 -1.81 -0.58 -0.06
CA ILE A 72 -2.75 -0.38 -1.16
C ILE A 72 -3.76 -1.51 -1.05
N CYS A 73 -4.97 -1.16 -0.67
CA CYS A 73 -6.04 -2.10 -0.36
C CYS A 73 -7.22 -1.93 -1.33
N THR A 74 -8.06 -2.95 -1.43
CA THR A 74 -9.39 -2.86 -2.04
C THR A 74 -10.43 -3.42 -1.08
N GLU A 75 -11.70 -3.08 -1.27
CA GLU A 75 -12.78 -3.78 -0.57
C GLU A 75 -12.86 -5.23 -1.06
N ASN A 76 -13.02 -6.17 -0.11
CA ASN A 76 -13.12 -7.61 -0.37
C ASN A 76 -14.32 -7.91 -1.29
N GLU A 77 -14.08 -8.51 -2.46
CA GLU A 77 -15.13 -9.21 -3.24
C GLU A 77 -15.00 -10.72 -3.20
N TYR A 78 -13.85 -11.24 -2.75
CA TYR A 78 -13.51 -12.65 -2.80
C TYR A 78 -12.90 -13.13 -1.48
N GLU A 79 -13.16 -14.39 -1.10
CA GLU A 79 -12.71 -15.00 0.17
C GLU A 79 -11.19 -15.24 0.28
N SER A 80 -10.35 -14.71 -0.63
CA SER A 80 -8.92 -15.05 -0.66
C SER A 80 -8.04 -13.82 -0.83
N PRO A 81 -7.17 -13.49 0.14
CA PRO A 81 -6.29 -12.33 0.04
C PRO A 81 -5.09 -12.62 -0.87
N PHE A 82 -5.02 -11.99 -2.04
CA PHE A 82 -3.80 -11.89 -2.84
C PHE A 82 -2.89 -10.79 -2.29
N ILE A 83 -1.94 -11.15 -1.43
CA ILE A 83 -0.94 -10.20 -0.92
C ILE A 83 0.31 -10.24 -1.81
N ALA A 84 0.54 -9.20 -2.62
CA ALA A 84 1.83 -8.97 -3.26
C ALA A 84 2.67 -7.99 -2.40
N ILE A 85 3.71 -8.48 -1.73
CA ILE A 85 4.63 -7.62 -0.96
C ILE A 85 5.75 -7.16 -1.89
N TYR A 86 5.87 -5.85 -2.13
CA TYR A 86 6.94 -5.29 -2.96
C TYR A 86 7.89 -4.44 -2.11
N THR A 87 9.06 -4.99 -1.82
CA THR A 87 10.12 -4.27 -1.09
C THR A 87 11.04 -3.59 -2.09
N LYS A 88 10.97 -2.26 -2.20
CA LYS A 88 11.98 -1.49 -2.95
C LYS A 88 12.90 -0.77 -1.97
N ILE A 89 14.06 -1.40 -1.71
CA ILE A 89 15.11 -0.80 -0.87
C ILE A 89 15.75 0.34 -1.67
N LEU A 90 15.63 1.57 -1.16
CA LEU A 90 16.35 2.71 -1.71
C LEU A 90 17.78 2.66 -1.18
N GLU A 91 18.73 2.21 -2.01
CA GLU A 91 20.14 2.49 -1.77
C GLU A 91 20.35 4.00 -1.95
N ARG A 92 20.63 4.70 -0.84
CA ARG A 92 21.19 6.06 -0.90
C ARG A 92 22.57 5.93 -1.56
N HIS A 93 22.68 6.32 -2.82
CA HIS A 93 23.97 6.71 -3.36
C HIS A 93 24.35 8.04 -2.72
N GLU A 94 25.16 7.99 -1.67
CA GLU A 94 25.94 9.14 -1.21
C GLU A 94 26.84 9.56 -2.38
N THR A 95 26.70 10.82 -2.80
CA THR A 95 27.58 11.49 -3.77
C THR A 95 28.62 12.30 -3.03
#